data_AF-A0A969NIP0-F1
#
_entry.id   AF-A0A969NIP0-F1
#
_cell.length_a   1.000
_cell.length_b   1.000
_cell.length_c   1.000
_cell.angle_alpha   90.00
_cell.angle_beta   90.00
_cell.angle_gamma   90.00
#
_symmetry.space_group_name_H-M   'P 1'
#
loop_
_entity.id
_entity.type
_entity.pdbx_description
1 polymer ?
#
loop_
_entity_poly.entity_id
_entity_poly.type
_entity_poly.pdbx_seq_one_letter_code
_entity_poly.pdbx_strand_id
1 'polypeptide(L)'
;MSWLIITTIIFIYLFFILFLGSFASKGQKSSVVEYIAASRSLGFFVMYFLMGGAIFSAFAFLGGPGWAYSKGGAAFYMLGFSAIGMVPWWIWGTKTYRAGVKFNYVTQAQLFSNRFQSKALSIIMAIVSFLAFVQYIGLQMKASGYIFEIASDGRIPFWGGALIAYLVVLAYVFLSGVRGVAWTHVFQGMFMVIIAWSLGIYLVIYLYGSPAEMFQRIIDYKPTHLLIGPGTSMSFSSYSSTLLVSVLGFTMWPQLFMKAFTAESERVIKKNGVMYPTFALLTIPTLFIGFAGIMQVMPNELGEPDRILPWMIMNLDFHPVVIGIVLAAALAAAMSTQDTVTHAAGSVFAQDLIEPLKKKQVIR
;
A
#
# COMPACT_ATOMS: atom_id res chain seq x y z
N MET A 1 3.00 -28.11 14.77
CA MET A 1 4.41 -27.76 14.46
C MET A 1 4.49 -26.73 13.32
N SER A 2 3.64 -26.82 12.29
CA SER A 2 3.62 -25.87 11.15
C SER A 2 3.38 -24.41 11.53
N TRP A 3 2.43 -24.11 12.42
CA TRP A 3 2.14 -22.73 12.87
C TRP A 3 3.34 -22.04 13.54
N LEU A 4 4.18 -22.79 14.27
CA LEU A 4 5.40 -22.26 14.89
C LEU A 4 6.39 -21.78 13.83
N ILE A 5 6.59 -22.56 12.76
CA ILE A 5 7.49 -22.21 11.66
C ILE A 5 6.96 -20.96 10.95
N ILE A 6 5.67 -20.95 10.59
CA ILE A 6 5.01 -19.84 9.90
C ILE A 6 5.14 -18.55 10.72
N THR A 7 4.75 -18.61 12.00
CA THR A 7 4.79 -17.46 12.91
C THR A 7 6.22 -16.97 13.18
N THR A 8 7.19 -17.89 13.28
CA THR A 8 8.61 -17.54 13.46
C THR A 8 9.13 -16.75 12.25
N ILE A 9 8.79 -17.14 11.03
CA ILE A 9 9.19 -16.41 9.81
C ILE A 9 8.61 -14.99 9.82
N ILE A 10 7.36 -14.83 10.23
CA ILE A 10 6.73 -13.51 10.36
C ILE A 10 7.47 -12.64 11.40
N PHE A 11 7.83 -13.21 12.56
CA PHE A 11 8.60 -12.47 13.57
C PHE A 11 10.02 -12.12 13.12
N ILE A 12 10.69 -13.00 12.38
CA ILE A 12 11.99 -12.70 11.76
C ILE A 12 11.86 -11.52 10.80
N TYR A 13 10.81 -11.54 9.95
CA TYR A 13 10.50 -10.43 9.05
C TYR A 13 10.25 -9.12 9.81
N LEU A 14 9.43 -9.14 10.87
CA LEU A 14 9.15 -7.95 11.68
C LEU A 14 10.42 -7.39 12.33
N PHE A 15 11.25 -8.25 12.92
CA PHE A 15 12.51 -7.85 13.52
C PHE A 15 13.45 -7.22 12.49
N PHE A 16 13.54 -7.82 11.31
CA PHE A 16 14.35 -7.30 10.21
C PHE A 16 13.87 -5.92 9.75
N ILE A 17 12.57 -5.71 9.58
CA ILE A 17 12.01 -4.41 9.19
C ILE A 17 12.18 -3.36 10.28
N LEU A 18 11.97 -3.73 11.54
CA LEU A 18 12.23 -2.84 12.67
C LEU A 18 13.69 -2.38 12.67
N PHE A 19 14.62 -3.32 12.54
CA PHE A 19 16.06 -3.03 12.46
C PHE A 19 16.38 -2.12 11.26
N LEU A 20 15.94 -2.49 10.06
CA LEU A 20 16.21 -1.71 8.85
C LEU A 20 15.65 -0.29 8.95
N GLY A 21 14.40 -0.16 9.40
CA GLY A 21 13.71 1.10 9.54
C GLY A 21 14.34 2.01 10.59
N SER A 22 14.65 1.48 11.78
CA SER A 22 15.19 2.26 12.90
C SER A 22 16.61 2.79 12.68
N PHE A 23 17.40 2.16 11.82
CA PHE A 23 18.79 2.58 11.55
C PHE A 23 18.93 3.42 10.28
N ALA A 24 17.87 3.59 9.50
CA ALA A 24 17.89 4.29 8.22
C ALA A 24 18.24 5.79 8.32
N SER A 25 17.92 6.44 9.45
CA SER A 25 18.22 7.88 9.70
C SER A 25 19.54 8.11 10.43
N LYS A 26 20.30 7.06 10.75
CA LYS A 26 21.54 7.19 11.53
C LYS A 26 22.54 8.08 10.78
N GLY A 27 23.04 9.12 11.47
CA GLY A 27 23.98 10.10 10.92
C GLY A 27 23.33 11.28 10.18
N GLN A 28 22.01 11.36 10.10
CA GLN A 28 21.29 12.51 9.54
C GLN A 28 21.04 13.60 10.58
N LYS A 29 20.90 14.85 10.12
CA LYS A 29 20.59 15.99 11.00
C LYS A 29 19.16 15.91 11.50
N SER A 30 18.95 16.14 12.80
CA SER A 30 17.61 16.25 13.37
C SER A 30 16.93 17.55 12.91
N SER A 31 15.95 17.43 12.02
CA SER A 31 15.13 18.56 11.55
C SER A 31 13.77 18.08 11.04
N VAL A 32 12.78 18.98 11.02
CA VAL A 32 11.45 18.69 10.44
C VAL A 32 11.55 18.29 8.96
N VAL A 33 12.45 18.94 8.21
CA VAL A 33 12.68 18.64 6.80
C VAL A 33 13.30 17.25 6.63
N GLU A 34 14.20 16.81 7.51
CA GLU A 34 14.70 15.43 7.49
C GLU A 34 13.58 14.44 7.82
N TYR A 35 12.83 14.68 8.89
CA TYR A 35 11.80 13.76 9.35
C TYR A 35 10.67 13.58 8.32
N ILE A 36 10.20 14.67 7.70
CA ILE A 36 9.05 14.64 6.79
C ILE A 36 9.47 14.46 5.33
N ALA A 37 10.59 15.07 4.93
CA ALA A 37 11.02 15.18 3.53
C ALA A 37 12.40 14.56 3.24
N ALA A 38 13.02 13.84 4.19
CA ALA A 38 14.35 13.22 4.04
C ALA A 38 15.40 14.17 3.43
N SER A 39 15.37 15.44 3.85
CA SER A 39 16.25 16.50 3.34
C SER A 39 16.24 16.63 1.82
N ARG A 40 15.16 16.23 1.14
CA ARG A 40 15.03 16.25 -0.33
C ARG A 40 16.19 15.51 -1.00
N SER A 41 16.49 14.30 -0.52
CA SER A 41 17.66 13.54 -0.97
C SER A 41 17.32 12.15 -1.50
N LEU A 42 16.03 11.81 -1.65
CA LEU A 42 15.66 10.49 -2.15
C LEU A 42 15.82 10.43 -3.67
N GLY A 43 16.79 9.62 -4.11
CA GLY A 43 17.02 9.32 -5.51
C GLY A 43 15.97 8.40 -6.12
N PHE A 44 16.07 8.21 -7.44
CA PHE A 44 15.07 7.47 -8.22
C PHE A 44 14.73 6.08 -7.67
N PHE A 45 15.73 5.28 -7.33
CA PHE A 45 15.55 3.89 -6.89
C PHE A 45 14.74 3.82 -5.59
N VAL A 46 15.13 4.59 -4.59
CA VAL A 46 14.43 4.62 -3.30
C VAL A 46 13.03 5.21 -3.45
N MET A 47 12.87 6.27 -4.25
CA MET A 47 11.56 6.86 -4.54
C MET A 47 10.61 5.89 -5.25
N TYR A 48 11.12 5.03 -6.14
CA TYR A 48 10.33 4.06 -6.89
C TYR A 48 9.67 3.05 -5.96
N PHE A 49 10.45 2.48 -5.03
CA PHE A 49 9.91 1.58 -4.03
C PHE A 49 9.07 2.31 -2.98
N LEU A 50 9.44 3.54 -2.59
CA LEU A 50 8.63 4.35 -1.69
C LEU A 50 7.23 4.59 -2.23
N MET A 51 7.11 5.02 -3.50
CA MET A 51 5.81 5.19 -4.16
C MET A 51 5.08 3.86 -4.35
N GLY A 52 5.79 2.82 -4.83
CA GLY A 52 5.23 1.48 -5.01
C GLY A 52 4.65 0.90 -3.73
N GLY A 53 5.45 0.78 -2.68
CA GLY A 53 5.03 0.22 -1.39
C GLY A 53 3.96 1.03 -0.67
N ALA A 54 3.90 2.35 -0.89
CA ALA A 54 2.86 3.19 -0.30
C ALA A 54 1.48 3.01 -0.96
N ILE A 55 1.46 2.55 -2.22
CA ILE A 55 0.24 2.36 -2.99
C ILE A 55 -0.25 0.91 -2.88
N PHE A 56 0.67 -0.05 -2.95
CA PHE A 56 0.36 -1.47 -2.87
C PHE A 56 0.15 -1.89 -1.41
N SER A 57 -1.10 -1.78 -0.98
CA SER A 57 -1.53 -2.01 0.39
C SER A 57 -2.07 -3.41 0.64
N ALA A 58 -2.59 -3.66 1.84
CA ALA A 58 -3.41 -4.84 2.12
C ALA A 58 -4.57 -5.00 1.12
N PHE A 59 -5.11 -3.90 0.58
CA PHE A 59 -6.10 -3.98 -0.49
C PHE A 59 -5.53 -4.65 -1.74
N ALA A 60 -4.28 -4.38 -2.14
CA ALA A 60 -3.70 -4.99 -3.33
C ALA A 60 -3.36 -6.48 -3.13
N PHE A 61 -2.91 -6.86 -1.93
CA PHE A 61 -2.45 -8.22 -1.63
C PHE A 61 -3.54 -9.18 -1.14
N LEU A 62 -4.55 -8.70 -0.40
CA LEU A 62 -5.67 -9.52 0.09
C LEU A 62 -6.97 -9.17 -0.64
N GLY A 63 -7.27 -7.87 -0.74
CA GLY A 63 -8.49 -7.39 -1.41
C GLY A 63 -8.51 -7.63 -2.92
N GLY A 64 -7.37 -7.53 -3.60
CA GLY A 64 -7.23 -7.77 -5.04
C GLY A 64 -7.58 -9.21 -5.44
N PRO A 65 -6.92 -10.22 -4.84
CA PRO A 65 -7.34 -11.61 -5.00
C PRO A 65 -8.80 -11.83 -4.60
N GLY A 66 -9.26 -11.25 -3.48
CA GLY A 66 -10.64 -11.37 -3.03
C GLY A 66 -11.66 -10.81 -4.03
N TRP A 67 -11.34 -9.69 -4.68
CA TRP A 67 -12.16 -9.10 -5.75
C TRP A 67 -12.14 -9.94 -7.02
N ALA A 68 -10.98 -10.45 -7.45
CA ALA A 68 -10.91 -11.35 -8.60
C ALA A 68 -11.72 -12.64 -8.36
N TYR A 69 -11.63 -13.21 -7.16
CA TYR A 69 -12.42 -14.37 -6.76
C TYR A 69 -13.93 -14.09 -6.76
N SER A 70 -14.37 -13.05 -6.04
CA SER A 70 -15.78 -12.80 -5.78
C SER A 70 -16.51 -12.02 -6.88
N LYS A 71 -15.82 -11.14 -7.60
CA LYS A 71 -16.41 -10.24 -8.59
C LYS A 71 -15.86 -10.41 -10.00
N GLY A 72 -14.82 -11.21 -10.19
CA GLY A 72 -14.27 -11.54 -11.49
C GLY A 72 -13.83 -10.32 -12.30
N GLY A 73 -14.46 -10.08 -13.45
CA GLY A 73 -14.10 -9.03 -14.41
C GLY A 73 -14.06 -7.62 -13.82
N ALA A 74 -14.86 -7.34 -12.79
CA ALA A 74 -14.82 -6.06 -12.08
C ALA A 74 -13.43 -5.74 -11.52
N ALA A 75 -12.64 -6.75 -11.13
CA ALA A 75 -11.31 -6.56 -10.57
C ALA A 75 -10.29 -5.96 -11.57
N PHE A 76 -10.54 -6.05 -12.88
CA PHE A 76 -9.67 -5.47 -13.91
C PHE A 76 -9.57 -3.94 -13.84
N TYR A 77 -10.49 -3.26 -13.14
CA TYR A 77 -10.36 -1.81 -12.92
C TYR A 77 -9.05 -1.45 -12.21
N MET A 78 -8.50 -2.38 -11.42
CA MET A 78 -7.21 -2.24 -10.74
C MET A 78 -6.05 -2.13 -11.72
N LEU A 79 -6.07 -2.90 -12.81
CA LEU A 79 -5.07 -2.76 -13.88
C LEU A 79 -5.21 -1.41 -14.58
N GLY A 80 -6.45 -1.00 -14.84
CA GLY A 80 -6.76 0.28 -15.47
C GLY A 80 -6.19 1.47 -14.68
N PHE A 81 -6.57 1.63 -13.40
CA PHE A 81 -6.09 2.79 -12.65
C PHE A 81 -4.60 2.69 -12.34
N SER A 82 -4.04 1.49 -12.15
CA SER A 82 -2.61 1.37 -11.83
C SER A 82 -1.71 1.70 -13.02
N ALA A 83 -2.20 1.54 -14.25
CA ALA A 83 -1.47 1.91 -15.47
C ALA A 83 -1.35 3.44 -15.66
N ILE A 84 -2.41 4.19 -15.34
CA ILE A 84 -2.48 5.63 -15.64
C ILE A 84 -2.57 6.55 -14.40
N GLY A 85 -2.69 5.99 -13.19
CA GLY A 85 -2.88 6.75 -11.95
C GLY A 85 -1.72 7.69 -11.59
N MET A 86 -0.51 7.46 -12.13
CA MET A 86 0.63 8.35 -11.96
C MET A 86 0.69 9.51 -12.97
N VAL A 87 -0.18 9.53 -13.97
CA VAL A 87 -0.20 10.63 -14.96
C VAL A 87 -0.43 12.00 -14.29
N PRO A 88 -1.40 12.16 -13.36
CA PRO A 88 -1.53 13.42 -12.61
C PRO A 88 -0.24 13.79 -11.87
N TRP A 89 0.42 12.83 -11.20
CA TRP A 89 1.65 13.07 -10.46
C TRP A 89 2.77 13.64 -11.33
N TRP A 90 2.91 13.13 -12.55
CA TRP A 90 3.90 13.61 -13.49
C TRP A 90 3.72 15.10 -13.81
N ILE A 91 2.45 15.58 -13.82
CA ILE A 91 2.10 16.98 -14.10
C ILE A 91 2.32 17.85 -12.85
N TRP A 92 1.65 17.55 -11.74
CA TRP A 92 1.66 18.46 -10.58
C TRP A 92 2.78 18.16 -9.59
N GLY A 93 3.29 16.93 -9.51
CA GLY A 93 4.37 16.54 -8.60
C GLY A 93 5.65 17.33 -8.85
N THR A 94 5.93 17.69 -10.11
CA THR A 94 7.08 18.54 -10.47
C THR A 94 6.93 19.97 -9.95
N LYS A 95 5.71 20.53 -10.02
CA LYS A 95 5.37 21.84 -9.45
C LYS A 95 5.46 21.81 -7.93
N THR A 96 4.96 20.74 -7.31
CA THR A 96 5.05 20.51 -5.87
C THR A 96 6.50 20.43 -5.40
N TYR A 97 7.35 19.66 -6.09
CA TYR A 97 8.79 19.60 -5.81
C TYR A 97 9.44 20.99 -5.84
N ARG A 98 9.23 21.76 -6.91
CA ARG A 98 9.80 23.12 -7.05
C ARG A 98 9.33 24.06 -5.93
N ALA A 99 8.05 24.00 -5.57
CA ALA A 99 7.50 24.77 -4.46
C ALA A 99 8.12 24.35 -3.11
N GLY A 100 8.30 23.05 -2.91
CA GLY A 100 8.99 22.49 -1.74
C GLY A 100 10.41 22.97 -1.59
N VAL A 101 11.18 23.04 -2.68
CA VAL A 101 12.54 23.58 -2.67
C VAL A 101 12.54 25.09 -2.40
N LYS A 102 11.67 25.85 -3.09
CA LYS A 102 11.65 27.32 -3.00
C LYS A 102 11.18 27.85 -1.66
N PHE A 103 10.17 27.21 -1.06
CA PHE A 103 9.49 27.70 0.14
C PHE A 103 9.66 26.79 1.36
N ASN A 104 10.50 25.75 1.23
CA ASN A 104 10.75 24.76 2.26
C ASN A 104 9.49 23.99 2.72
N TYR A 105 8.49 23.83 1.85
CA TYR A 105 7.28 23.05 2.17
C TYR A 105 7.61 21.57 2.34
N VAL A 106 6.87 20.95 3.26
CA VAL A 106 6.96 19.53 3.60
C VAL A 106 5.58 18.87 3.65
N THR A 107 4.48 19.64 3.72
CA THR A 107 3.11 19.13 3.65
C THR A 107 2.32 19.70 2.47
N GLN A 108 1.27 18.99 2.06
CA GLN A 108 0.35 19.45 1.03
C GLN A 108 -0.35 20.75 1.44
N ALA A 109 -0.79 20.85 2.70
CA ALA A 109 -1.56 22.00 3.17
C ALA A 109 -0.73 23.28 3.22
N GLN A 110 0.58 23.21 3.49
CA GLN A 110 1.49 24.37 3.39
C GLN A 110 1.50 24.99 1.99
N LEU A 111 1.51 24.16 0.94
CA LEU A 111 1.47 24.64 -0.44
C LEU A 111 0.16 25.38 -0.73
N PHE A 112 -0.98 24.79 -0.40
CA PHE A 112 -2.29 25.36 -0.71
C PHE A 112 -2.65 26.56 0.18
N SER A 113 -2.37 26.49 1.48
CA SER A 113 -2.59 27.60 2.40
C SER A 113 -1.77 28.83 2.03
N ASN A 114 -0.52 28.65 1.57
CA ASN A 114 0.26 29.76 1.04
C ASN A 114 -0.28 30.24 -0.31
N ARG A 115 -0.66 29.35 -1.24
CA ARG A 115 -1.19 29.75 -2.55
C ARG A 115 -2.47 30.58 -2.45
N PHE A 116 -3.33 30.27 -1.48
CA PHE A 116 -4.62 30.92 -1.23
C PHE A 116 -4.62 31.89 -0.04
N GLN A 117 -3.48 32.07 0.62
CA GLN A 117 -3.32 32.94 1.79
C GLN A 117 -4.34 32.67 2.91
N SER A 118 -4.67 31.39 3.15
CA SER A 118 -5.71 30.97 4.09
C SER A 118 -5.22 29.93 5.10
N LYS A 119 -5.15 30.32 6.37
CA LYS A 119 -4.85 29.39 7.48
C LYS A 119 -6.01 28.41 7.72
N ALA A 120 -7.25 28.85 7.51
CA ALA A 120 -8.41 27.99 7.64
C ALA A 120 -8.33 26.80 6.67
N LEU A 121 -7.81 27.02 5.45
CA LEU A 121 -7.59 25.95 4.49
C LEU A 121 -6.60 24.90 5.00
N SER A 122 -5.52 25.33 5.68
CA SER A 122 -4.56 24.41 6.31
C SER A 122 -5.26 23.48 7.31
N ILE A 123 -6.06 24.08 8.21
CA ILE A 123 -6.76 23.36 9.27
C ILE A 123 -7.80 22.39 8.68
N ILE A 124 -8.58 22.83 7.70
CA ILE A 124 -9.59 21.99 7.02
C ILE A 124 -8.91 20.79 6.36
N MET A 125 -7.82 21.02 5.61
CA MET A 125 -7.08 19.94 4.97
C MET A 125 -6.51 18.96 6.00
N ALA A 126 -6.02 19.45 7.14
CA ALA A 126 -5.49 18.62 8.21
C ALA A 126 -6.57 17.72 8.82
N ILE A 127 -7.74 18.27 9.15
CA ILE A 127 -8.87 17.52 9.75
C ILE A 127 -9.37 16.45 8.78
N VAL A 128 -9.61 16.82 7.51
CA VAL A 128 -10.07 15.88 6.49
C VAL A 128 -9.06 14.74 6.28
N SER A 129 -7.77 15.08 6.20
CA SER A 129 -6.71 14.08 6.06
C SER A 129 -6.65 13.14 7.27
N PHE A 130 -6.71 13.69 8.49
CA PHE A 130 -6.67 12.91 9.71
C PHE A 130 -7.84 11.91 9.81
N LEU A 131 -9.07 12.36 9.53
CA LEU A 131 -10.25 11.48 9.53
C LEU A 131 -10.13 10.36 8.49
N ALA A 132 -9.60 10.66 7.30
CA ALA A 132 -9.36 9.65 6.26
C ALA A 132 -8.25 8.65 6.66
N PHE A 133 -7.18 9.13 7.30
CA PHE A 133 -6.05 8.29 7.72
C PHE A 133 -6.42 7.31 8.82
N VAL A 134 -7.28 7.69 9.78
CA VAL A 134 -7.74 6.77 10.83
C VAL A 134 -8.42 5.55 10.20
N GLN A 135 -9.32 5.76 9.25
CA GLN A 135 -9.99 4.69 8.52
C GLN A 135 -8.99 3.85 7.72
N TYR A 136 -8.05 4.50 7.03
CA TYR A 136 -7.13 3.79 6.16
C TYR A 136 -6.10 2.95 6.93
N ILE A 137 -5.61 3.44 8.08
CA ILE A 137 -4.78 2.67 9.02
C ILE A 137 -5.58 1.47 9.56
N GLY A 138 -6.86 1.67 9.90
CA GLY A 138 -7.74 0.59 10.35
C GLY A 138 -7.82 -0.58 9.38
N LEU A 139 -7.85 -0.33 8.07
CA LEU A 139 -7.83 -1.38 7.04
C LEU A 139 -6.52 -2.18 7.05
N GLN A 140 -5.37 -1.52 7.24
CA GLN A 140 -4.08 -2.21 7.31
C GLN A 140 -3.92 -3.01 8.60
N MET A 141 -4.43 -2.48 9.71
CA MET A 141 -4.48 -3.17 10.99
C MET A 141 -5.38 -4.42 10.91
N LYS A 142 -6.54 -4.31 10.24
CA LYS A 142 -7.44 -5.45 10.00
C LYS A 142 -6.71 -6.58 9.24
N ALA A 143 -6.03 -6.24 8.15
CA ALA A 143 -5.25 -7.21 7.38
C ALA A 143 -4.14 -7.86 8.20
N SER A 144 -3.38 -7.07 8.96
CA SER A 144 -2.30 -7.56 9.82
C SER A 144 -2.84 -8.53 10.89
N GLY A 145 -3.96 -8.18 11.53
CA GLY A 145 -4.64 -9.02 12.51
C GLY A 145 -5.03 -10.39 11.95
N TYR A 146 -5.64 -10.42 10.77
CA TYR A 146 -6.00 -11.67 10.10
C TYR A 146 -4.78 -12.53 9.75
N ILE A 147 -3.70 -11.92 9.25
CA ILE A 147 -2.49 -12.65 8.89
C ILE A 147 -1.90 -13.36 10.12
N PHE A 148 -1.84 -12.68 11.26
CA PHE A 148 -1.35 -13.27 12.51
C PHE A 148 -2.27 -14.35 13.06
N GLU A 149 -3.58 -14.12 13.03
CA GLU A 149 -4.57 -15.10 13.48
C GLU A 149 -4.47 -16.40 12.66
N ILE A 150 -4.33 -16.29 11.33
CA ILE A 150 -4.14 -17.44 10.44
C ILE A 150 -2.78 -18.10 10.66
N ALA A 151 -1.69 -17.32 10.71
CA ALA A 151 -0.33 -17.84 10.86
C ALA A 151 -0.11 -18.61 12.16
N SER A 152 -0.77 -18.16 13.23
CA SER A 152 -0.67 -18.74 14.57
C SER A 152 -1.72 -19.81 14.85
N ASP A 153 -2.58 -20.12 13.88
CA ASP A 153 -3.68 -21.08 14.02
C ASP A 153 -4.56 -20.70 15.24
N GLY A 154 -4.99 -19.43 15.26
CA GLY A 154 -5.88 -18.85 16.27
C GLY A 154 -5.25 -18.50 17.63
N ARG A 155 -3.96 -18.78 17.84
CA ARG A 155 -3.28 -18.56 19.13
C ARG A 155 -2.95 -17.10 19.42
N ILE A 156 -2.67 -16.32 18.39
CA ILE A 156 -2.57 -14.86 18.47
C ILE A 156 -3.93 -14.32 18.06
N PRO A 157 -4.68 -13.70 18.98
CA PRO A 157 -5.98 -13.14 18.64
C PRO A 157 -5.81 -12.00 17.64
N PHE A 158 -6.82 -11.78 16.79
CA PHE A 158 -6.85 -10.74 15.76
C PHE A 158 -6.33 -9.38 16.24
N TRP A 159 -6.83 -8.89 17.38
CA TRP A 159 -6.44 -7.59 17.93
C TRP A 159 -4.96 -7.56 18.37
N GLY A 160 -4.44 -8.69 18.84
CA GLY A 160 -3.04 -8.84 19.26
C GLY A 160 -2.11 -8.80 18.05
N GLY A 161 -2.47 -9.50 16.97
CA GLY A 161 -1.74 -9.45 15.70
C GLY A 161 -1.69 -8.05 15.08
N ALA A 162 -2.84 -7.37 15.06
CA ALA A 162 -2.94 -5.99 14.60
C ALA A 162 -2.06 -5.03 15.43
N LEU A 163 -2.08 -5.18 16.76
CA LEU A 163 -1.30 -4.37 17.69
C LEU A 163 0.21 -4.58 17.51
N ILE A 164 0.66 -5.84 17.39
CA ILE A 164 2.08 -6.18 17.19
C ILE A 164 2.61 -5.50 15.92
N ALA A 165 1.92 -5.69 14.79
CA ALA A 165 2.32 -5.09 13.52
C ALA A 165 2.34 -3.55 13.59
N TYR A 166 1.32 -2.95 14.22
CA TYR A 166 1.24 -1.50 14.37
C TYR A 166 2.34 -0.92 15.26
N LEU A 167 2.67 -1.57 16.38
CA LEU A 167 3.75 -1.12 17.27
C LEU A 167 5.11 -1.15 16.58
N VAL A 168 5.38 -2.18 15.76
CA VAL A 168 6.61 -2.24 14.95
C VAL A 168 6.67 -1.07 13.98
N VAL A 169 5.59 -0.84 13.22
CA VAL A 169 5.47 0.31 12.31
C VAL A 169 5.70 1.63 13.04
N LEU A 170 5.00 1.84 14.15
CA LEU A 170 5.08 3.05 14.93
C LEU A 170 6.51 3.30 15.44
N ALA A 171 7.19 2.26 15.92
CA ALA A 171 8.54 2.37 16.47
C ALA A 171 9.55 2.86 15.42
N TYR A 172 9.62 2.23 14.23
CA TYR A 172 10.61 2.67 13.24
C TYR A 172 10.23 3.99 12.56
N VAL A 173 8.92 4.27 12.38
CA VAL A 173 8.46 5.56 11.84
C VAL A 173 8.84 6.70 12.78
N PHE A 174 8.63 6.52 14.09
CA PHE A 174 8.99 7.50 15.10
C PHE A 174 10.49 7.79 15.14
N LEU A 175 11.33 6.76 14.99
CA LEU A 175 12.79 6.89 15.07
C LEU A 175 13.42 7.50 13.81
N SER A 176 12.88 7.19 12.63
CA SER A 176 13.57 7.48 11.36
C SER A 176 12.76 8.24 10.33
N GLY A 177 11.51 8.61 10.65
CA GLY A 177 10.65 9.40 9.79
C GLY A 177 10.51 8.80 8.39
N VAL A 178 10.40 9.66 7.39
CA VAL A 178 10.21 9.22 6.00
C VAL A 178 11.41 8.46 5.44
N ARG A 179 12.62 8.65 5.98
CA ARG A 179 13.81 7.91 5.52
C ARG A 179 13.75 6.45 5.98
N GLY A 180 13.27 6.20 7.20
CA GLY A 180 12.95 4.84 7.68
C GLY A 180 11.95 4.17 6.76
N VAL A 181 10.81 4.82 6.52
CA VAL A 181 9.76 4.37 5.59
C VAL A 181 10.35 4.08 4.20
N ALA A 182 11.20 4.96 3.67
CA ALA A 182 11.76 4.80 2.34
C ALA A 182 12.62 3.53 2.19
N TRP A 183 13.45 3.21 3.19
CA TRP A 183 14.31 2.03 3.14
C TRP A 183 13.57 0.73 3.46
N THR A 184 12.60 0.76 4.38
CA THR A 184 11.71 -0.40 4.59
C THR A 184 10.95 -0.73 3.31
N HIS A 185 10.48 0.29 2.57
CA HIS A 185 9.80 0.11 1.29
C HIS A 185 10.67 -0.51 0.20
N VAL A 186 11.97 -0.22 0.17
CA VAL A 186 12.88 -0.87 -0.80
C VAL A 186 12.84 -2.39 -0.60
N PHE A 187 13.01 -2.85 0.63
CA PHE A 187 12.94 -4.28 0.92
C PHE A 187 11.52 -4.83 0.72
N GLN A 188 10.52 -4.22 1.36
CA GLN A 188 9.13 -4.70 1.32
C GLN A 188 8.60 -4.75 -0.11
N GLY A 189 8.90 -3.73 -0.92
CA GLY A 189 8.49 -3.67 -2.32
C GLY A 189 9.13 -4.76 -3.17
N MET A 190 10.45 -4.98 -3.04
CA MET A 190 11.11 -6.10 -3.72
C MET A 190 10.54 -7.45 -3.27
N PHE A 191 10.36 -7.62 -1.96
CA PHE A 191 9.83 -8.84 -1.36
C PHE A 191 8.42 -9.14 -1.89
N MET A 192 7.54 -8.14 -1.90
CA MET A 192 6.19 -8.22 -2.46
C MET A 192 6.21 -8.62 -3.94
N VAL A 193 7.01 -7.96 -4.77
CA VAL A 193 7.09 -8.24 -6.21
C VAL A 193 7.50 -9.70 -6.46
N ILE A 194 8.56 -10.16 -5.80
CA ILE A 194 9.07 -11.51 -5.98
C ILE A 194 8.01 -12.53 -5.56
N ILE A 195 7.46 -12.40 -4.35
CA ILE A 195 6.53 -13.39 -3.81
C ILE A 195 5.21 -13.41 -4.57
N ALA A 196 4.65 -12.25 -4.93
CA ALA A 196 3.42 -12.19 -5.70
C ALA A 196 3.60 -12.89 -7.05
N TRP A 197 4.62 -12.54 -7.83
CA TRP A 197 4.85 -13.15 -9.14
C TRP A 197 5.13 -14.66 -9.06
N SER A 198 5.97 -15.08 -8.12
CA SER A 198 6.26 -16.51 -7.92
C SER A 198 5.00 -17.28 -7.56
N LEU A 199 4.21 -16.81 -6.59
CA LEU A 199 3.01 -17.51 -6.13
C LEU A 199 1.90 -17.48 -7.19
N GLY A 200 1.62 -16.32 -7.78
CA GLY A 200 0.55 -16.16 -8.76
C GLY A 200 0.76 -17.02 -10.00
N ILE A 201 1.99 -17.03 -10.54
CA ILE A 201 2.33 -17.92 -11.67
C ILE A 201 2.26 -19.39 -11.24
N TYR A 202 2.82 -19.73 -10.08
CA TYR A 202 2.81 -21.11 -9.58
C TYR A 202 1.39 -21.65 -9.46
N LEU A 203 0.46 -20.93 -8.83
CA LEU A 203 -0.91 -21.39 -8.65
C LEU A 203 -1.63 -21.60 -9.98
N VAL A 204 -1.41 -20.71 -10.95
CA VAL A 204 -2.00 -20.85 -12.30
C VAL A 204 -1.46 -22.09 -13.00
N ILE A 205 -0.14 -22.30 -13.01
CA ILE A 205 0.48 -23.45 -13.69
C ILE A 205 0.12 -24.75 -12.97
N TYR A 206 0.18 -24.78 -11.64
CA TYR A 206 -0.07 -25.99 -10.85
C TYR A 206 -1.52 -26.48 -11.00
N LEU A 207 -2.50 -25.57 -10.98
CA LEU A 207 -3.92 -25.93 -11.01
C LEU A 207 -4.50 -26.06 -12.43
N TYR A 208 -3.96 -25.31 -13.40
CA TYR A 208 -4.55 -25.17 -14.73
C TYR A 208 -3.57 -25.39 -15.88
N GLY A 209 -2.27 -25.52 -15.63
CA GLY A 209 -1.23 -25.67 -16.66
C GLY A 209 -0.89 -24.36 -17.39
N SER A 210 -1.85 -23.47 -17.62
CA SER A 210 -1.61 -22.15 -18.23
C SER A 210 -2.66 -21.11 -17.84
N PRO A 211 -2.35 -19.80 -17.96
CA PRO A 211 -3.34 -18.74 -17.77
C PRO A 211 -4.53 -18.84 -18.75
N ALA A 212 -4.28 -19.27 -19.99
CA ALA A 212 -5.33 -19.42 -21.00
C ALA A 212 -6.34 -20.49 -20.59
N GLU A 213 -5.85 -21.66 -20.17
CA GLU A 213 -6.70 -22.77 -19.69
C GLU A 213 -7.48 -22.37 -18.43
N MET A 214 -6.86 -21.65 -17.49
CA MET A 214 -7.55 -21.13 -16.31
C MET A 214 -8.75 -20.26 -16.70
N PHE A 215 -8.55 -19.27 -17.59
CA PHE A 215 -9.63 -18.39 -18.03
C PHE A 215 -10.69 -19.14 -18.84
N GLN A 216 -10.30 -20.11 -19.68
CA GLN A 216 -11.25 -20.93 -20.42
C GLN A 216 -12.16 -21.71 -19.47
N ARG A 217 -11.60 -22.37 -18.45
CA ARG A 217 -12.40 -23.10 -17.45
C ARG A 217 -13.30 -22.17 -16.62
N ILE A 218 -12.84 -20.96 -16.30
CA ILE A 218 -13.69 -19.96 -15.63
C ILE A 218 -14.88 -19.58 -16.53
N ILE A 219 -14.67 -19.39 -17.83
CA ILE A 219 -15.74 -19.09 -18.79
C ILE A 219 -16.74 -20.25 -18.84
N ASP A 220 -16.27 -21.49 -18.88
CA ASP A 220 -17.14 -22.67 -18.93
C ASP A 220 -17.94 -22.86 -17.62
N TYR A 221 -17.31 -22.57 -16.47
CA TYR A 221 -17.91 -22.72 -15.15
C TYR A 221 -18.86 -21.56 -14.76
N LYS A 222 -18.48 -20.32 -15.05
CA LYS A 222 -19.25 -19.10 -14.76
C LYS A 222 -19.14 -18.08 -15.92
N PRO A 223 -19.94 -18.25 -16.99
CA PRO A 223 -19.79 -17.49 -18.25
C PRO A 223 -19.81 -15.96 -18.12
N THR A 224 -20.56 -15.43 -17.15
CA THR A 224 -20.70 -13.97 -16.96
C THR A 224 -19.70 -13.37 -15.98
N HIS A 225 -18.90 -14.20 -15.28
CA HIS A 225 -18.08 -13.74 -14.16
C HIS A 225 -16.93 -12.82 -14.59
N LEU A 226 -16.41 -13.00 -15.81
CA LEU A 226 -15.34 -12.17 -16.37
C LEU A 226 -15.87 -10.92 -17.10
N LEU A 227 -17.19 -10.76 -17.23
CA LEU A 227 -17.80 -9.65 -17.95
C LEU A 227 -18.02 -8.44 -17.03
N ILE A 228 -18.17 -7.26 -17.64
CA ILE A 228 -18.53 -6.00 -16.97
C ILE A 228 -19.79 -5.46 -17.67
N GLY A 229 -20.83 -5.12 -16.90
CA GLY A 229 -22.07 -4.60 -17.46
C GLY A 229 -23.34 -5.10 -16.77
N PRO A 230 -24.52 -4.88 -17.39
CA PRO A 230 -25.80 -5.35 -16.88
C PRO A 230 -25.77 -6.87 -16.62
N GLY A 231 -26.25 -7.30 -15.44
CA GLY A 231 -26.28 -8.72 -15.05
C GLY A 231 -24.94 -9.27 -14.55
N THR A 232 -23.93 -8.43 -14.31
CA THR A 232 -22.63 -8.81 -13.74
C THR A 232 -22.45 -8.23 -12.33
N SER A 233 -21.29 -8.49 -11.70
CA SER A 233 -20.92 -7.96 -10.38
C SER A 233 -20.75 -6.43 -10.34
N MET A 234 -20.58 -5.78 -11.50
CA MET A 234 -20.37 -4.34 -11.58
C MET A 234 -20.92 -3.76 -12.90
N SER A 235 -21.77 -2.74 -12.80
CA SER A 235 -22.29 -2.04 -13.98
C SER A 235 -21.18 -1.29 -14.72
N PHE A 236 -21.36 -1.02 -16.02
CA PHE A 236 -20.41 -0.22 -16.80
C PHE A 236 -20.22 1.19 -16.22
N SER A 237 -21.31 1.82 -15.76
CA SER A 237 -21.26 3.14 -15.12
C SER A 237 -20.45 3.11 -13.82
N SER A 238 -20.68 2.12 -12.96
CA SER A 238 -19.91 1.95 -11.73
C SER A 238 -18.44 1.69 -12.04
N TYR A 239 -18.13 0.81 -13.00
CA TYR A 239 -16.75 0.46 -13.36
C TYR A 239 -15.98 1.68 -13.89
N SER A 240 -16.54 2.39 -14.86
CA SER A 240 -15.92 3.56 -15.48
C SER A 240 -15.78 4.73 -14.50
N SER A 241 -16.80 5.03 -13.69
CA SER A 241 -16.71 6.08 -12.66
C SER A 241 -15.70 5.75 -11.57
N THR A 242 -15.66 4.50 -11.09
CA THR A 242 -14.67 4.05 -10.10
C THR A 242 -13.26 4.14 -10.66
N LEU A 243 -13.05 3.74 -11.92
CA LEU A 243 -11.78 3.87 -12.61
C LEU A 243 -11.34 5.35 -12.68
N LEU A 244 -12.22 6.24 -13.15
CA LEU A 244 -11.91 7.67 -13.29
C LEU A 244 -11.58 8.32 -11.93
N VAL A 245 -12.40 8.08 -10.92
CA VAL A 245 -12.16 8.59 -9.56
C VAL A 245 -10.85 8.05 -8.99
N SER A 246 -10.55 6.76 -9.22
CA SER A 246 -9.31 6.13 -8.75
C SER A 246 -8.09 6.75 -9.41
N VAL A 247 -8.14 7.05 -10.72
CA VAL A 247 -7.04 7.69 -11.46
C VAL A 247 -6.81 9.12 -11.01
N LEU A 248 -7.87 9.90 -10.83
CA LEU A 248 -7.76 11.29 -10.40
C LEU A 248 -7.29 11.38 -8.95
N GLY A 249 -7.91 10.59 -8.06
CA GLY A 249 -7.59 10.57 -6.63
C GLY A 249 -6.25 9.91 -6.31
N PHE A 250 -5.70 9.12 -7.22
CA PHE A 250 -4.55 8.22 -6.99
C PHE A 250 -3.41 8.85 -6.23
N THR A 251 -3.01 10.06 -6.65
CA THR A 251 -1.86 10.76 -6.09
C THR A 251 -2.25 11.98 -5.25
N MET A 252 -3.53 12.33 -5.21
CA MET A 252 -4.04 13.49 -4.47
C MET A 252 -4.07 13.29 -2.95
N TRP A 253 -4.01 12.02 -2.53
CA TRP A 253 -3.87 11.62 -1.14
C TRP A 253 -2.63 12.26 -0.48
N PRO A 254 -2.73 12.89 0.70
CA PRO A 254 -1.61 13.67 1.25
C PRO A 254 -0.34 12.84 1.49
N GLN A 255 -0.47 11.58 1.92
CA GLN A 255 0.66 10.68 2.12
C GLN A 255 1.43 10.37 0.84
N LEU A 256 0.77 10.42 -0.33
CA LEU A 256 1.39 10.28 -1.64
C LEU A 256 1.87 11.64 -2.13
N PHE A 257 1.03 12.69 -2.06
CA PHE A 257 1.37 14.09 -2.35
C PHE A 257 2.70 14.53 -1.73
N MET A 258 2.89 14.22 -0.46
CA MET A 258 4.08 14.64 0.29
C MET A 258 5.37 14.00 -0.22
N LYS A 259 5.32 12.88 -0.94
CA LYS A 259 6.51 12.26 -1.54
C LYS A 259 7.15 13.12 -2.63
N ALA A 260 6.43 14.10 -3.19
CA ALA A 260 7.04 15.06 -4.11
C ALA A 260 8.08 15.94 -3.39
N PHE A 261 7.92 16.15 -2.08
CA PHE A 261 8.86 16.91 -1.26
C PHE A 261 10.08 16.09 -0.85
N THR A 262 10.13 14.78 -1.09
CA THR A 262 11.27 13.93 -0.66
C THR A 262 12.32 13.73 -1.76
N ALA A 263 11.95 13.96 -3.02
CA ALA A 263 12.82 13.71 -4.16
C ALA A 263 14.05 14.63 -4.18
N GLU A 264 15.17 14.13 -4.70
CA GLU A 264 16.40 14.90 -4.93
C GLU A 264 16.33 15.84 -6.14
N SER A 265 15.43 15.57 -7.08
CA SER A 265 15.29 16.37 -8.30
C SER A 265 13.92 16.19 -8.96
N GLU A 266 13.54 17.15 -9.80
CA GLU A 266 12.36 17.04 -10.67
C GLU A 266 12.46 15.85 -11.63
N ARG A 267 13.68 15.52 -12.07
CA ARG A 267 13.91 14.35 -12.95
C ARG A 267 13.50 13.05 -12.27
N VAL A 268 13.76 12.92 -10.96
CA VAL A 268 13.31 11.77 -10.18
C VAL A 268 11.80 11.66 -10.19
N ILE A 269 11.07 12.76 -9.98
CA ILE A 269 9.60 12.77 -10.03
C ILE A 269 9.07 12.28 -11.38
N LYS A 270 9.58 12.85 -12.49
CA LYS A 270 9.16 12.46 -13.85
C LYS A 270 9.48 11.01 -14.15
N LYS A 271 10.70 10.57 -13.82
CA LYS A 271 11.13 9.18 -14.05
C LYS A 271 10.30 8.21 -13.22
N ASN A 272 9.94 8.56 -11.98
CA ASN A 272 9.06 7.74 -11.15
C ASN A 272 7.67 7.62 -11.76
N GLY A 273 7.07 8.74 -12.21
CA GLY A 273 5.75 8.72 -12.84
C GLY A 273 5.69 7.82 -14.09
N VAL A 274 6.75 7.80 -14.90
CA VAL A 274 6.84 6.95 -16.11
C VAL A 274 7.17 5.49 -15.77
N MET A 275 8.00 5.23 -14.76
CA MET A 275 8.42 3.87 -14.41
C MET A 275 7.42 3.15 -13.52
N TYR A 276 6.60 3.86 -12.76
CA TYR A 276 5.65 3.27 -11.82
C TYR A 276 4.75 2.16 -12.42
N PRO A 277 4.23 2.26 -13.66
CA PRO A 277 3.46 1.17 -14.27
C PRO A 277 4.16 -0.20 -14.25
N THR A 278 5.50 -0.23 -14.21
CA THR A 278 6.24 -1.49 -14.04
C THR A 278 6.08 -2.11 -12.65
N PHE A 279 5.98 -1.29 -11.60
CA PHE A 279 5.65 -1.78 -10.25
C PHE A 279 4.18 -2.23 -10.22
N ALA A 280 3.32 -1.52 -10.94
CA ALA A 280 1.90 -1.83 -11.05
C ALA A 280 1.59 -3.20 -11.68
N LEU A 281 2.55 -3.79 -12.40
CA LEU A 281 2.44 -5.16 -12.89
C LEU A 281 2.27 -6.17 -11.74
N LEU A 282 2.60 -5.82 -10.50
CA LEU A 282 2.31 -6.61 -9.30
C LEU A 282 0.81 -6.95 -9.15
N THR A 283 -0.09 -6.12 -9.68
CA THR A 283 -1.53 -6.42 -9.67
C THR A 283 -1.88 -7.69 -10.47
N ILE A 284 -1.12 -8.02 -11.52
CA ILE A 284 -1.40 -9.18 -12.37
C ILE A 284 -1.34 -10.49 -11.57
N PRO A 285 -0.23 -10.84 -10.89
CA PRO A 285 -0.16 -12.07 -10.13
C PRO A 285 -1.12 -12.10 -8.94
N THR A 286 -1.46 -10.97 -8.32
CA THR A 286 -2.47 -10.98 -7.24
C THR A 286 -3.86 -11.30 -7.77
N LEU A 287 -4.23 -10.78 -8.94
CA LEU A 287 -5.46 -11.17 -9.62
C LEU A 287 -5.44 -12.66 -10.03
N PHE A 288 -4.31 -13.18 -10.49
CA PHE A 288 -4.15 -14.61 -10.79
C PHE A 288 -4.45 -15.49 -9.57
N ILE A 289 -3.98 -15.12 -8.38
CA ILE A 289 -4.29 -15.87 -7.15
C ILE A 289 -5.81 -15.95 -6.93
N GLY A 290 -6.52 -14.83 -7.11
CA GLY A 290 -7.98 -14.79 -6.93
C GLY A 290 -8.74 -15.57 -8.00
N PHE A 291 -8.38 -15.41 -9.28
CA PHE A 291 -8.98 -16.16 -10.38
C PHE A 291 -8.73 -17.67 -10.25
N ALA A 292 -7.50 -18.06 -9.87
CA ALA A 292 -7.14 -19.44 -9.64
C ALA A 292 -7.95 -20.09 -8.51
N GLY A 293 -8.41 -19.29 -7.55
CA GLY A 293 -9.24 -19.75 -6.42
C GLY A 293 -10.72 -19.96 -6.72
N ILE A 294 -11.27 -19.46 -7.84
CA ILE A 294 -12.72 -19.45 -8.12
C ILE A 294 -13.38 -20.82 -8.04
N MET A 295 -12.68 -21.85 -8.52
CA MET A 295 -13.17 -23.24 -8.56
C MET A 295 -12.65 -24.10 -7.41
N GLN A 296 -11.85 -23.52 -6.50
CA GLN A 296 -11.18 -24.28 -5.43
C GLN A 296 -11.95 -24.28 -4.12
N VAL A 297 -12.73 -23.24 -3.86
CA VAL A 297 -13.54 -23.09 -2.64
C VAL A 297 -14.83 -22.37 -2.95
N MET A 298 -15.94 -22.80 -2.36
CA MET A 298 -17.23 -22.13 -2.50
C MET A 298 -17.32 -20.91 -1.58
N PRO A 299 -18.04 -19.83 -1.97
CA PRO A 299 -18.09 -18.59 -1.18
C PRO A 299 -18.58 -18.77 0.27
N ASN A 300 -19.52 -19.70 0.49
CA ASN A 300 -20.04 -20.04 1.82
C ASN A 300 -19.00 -20.71 2.72
N GLU A 301 -18.06 -21.46 2.15
CA GLU A 301 -16.97 -22.12 2.88
C GLU A 301 -15.83 -21.15 3.18
N LEU A 302 -15.53 -20.24 2.25
CA LEU A 302 -14.48 -19.24 2.42
C LEU A 302 -14.85 -18.14 3.42
N GLY A 303 -16.11 -17.70 3.40
CA GLY A 303 -16.58 -16.53 4.14
C GLY A 303 -16.16 -15.22 3.46
N GLU A 304 -15.26 -14.45 4.07
CA GLU A 304 -14.78 -13.19 3.48
C GLU A 304 -13.89 -13.46 2.24
N PRO A 305 -14.17 -12.86 1.07
CA PRO A 305 -13.37 -13.07 -0.15
C PRO A 305 -11.88 -12.75 0.01
N ASP A 306 -11.52 -11.78 0.86
CA ASP A 306 -10.15 -11.36 1.12
C ASP A 306 -9.28 -12.48 1.75
N ARG A 307 -9.92 -13.57 2.22
CA ARG A 307 -9.25 -14.76 2.74
C ARG A 307 -8.82 -15.74 1.66
N ILE A 308 -9.14 -15.51 0.38
CA ILE A 308 -8.82 -16.48 -0.70
C ILE A 308 -7.32 -16.78 -0.79
N LEU A 309 -6.46 -15.76 -0.70
CA LEU A 309 -5.01 -15.97 -0.76
C LEU A 309 -4.52 -16.83 0.42
N PRO A 310 -4.79 -16.47 1.69
CA PRO A 310 -4.45 -17.33 2.82
C PRO A 310 -5.06 -18.73 2.72
N TRP A 311 -6.30 -18.84 2.26
CA TRP A 311 -6.98 -20.13 2.11
C TRP A 311 -6.24 -21.03 1.11
N MET A 312 -5.86 -20.50 -0.05
CA MET A 312 -5.15 -21.26 -1.10
C MET A 312 -3.81 -21.80 -0.58
N ILE A 313 -3.01 -20.99 0.10
CA ILE A 313 -1.71 -21.45 0.59
C ILE A 313 -1.82 -22.43 1.78
N MET A 314 -2.92 -22.37 2.53
CA MET A 314 -3.16 -23.26 3.67
C MET A 314 -3.77 -24.61 3.26
N ASN A 315 -4.45 -24.69 2.10
CA ASN A 315 -5.19 -25.89 1.68
C ASN A 315 -4.58 -26.60 0.46
N LEU A 316 -3.51 -26.08 -0.15
CA LEU A 316 -2.82 -26.69 -1.30
C LEU A 316 -1.47 -27.34 -0.90
N ASP A 317 -1.37 -27.87 0.32
CA ASP A 317 -0.22 -28.62 0.83
C ASP A 317 1.15 -27.92 0.69
N PHE A 318 1.17 -26.58 0.76
CA PHE A 318 2.44 -25.85 0.75
C PHE A 318 3.28 -26.16 1.99
N HIS A 319 4.60 -26.22 1.80
CA HIS A 319 5.52 -26.34 2.93
C HIS A 319 5.36 -25.13 3.88
N PRO A 320 5.35 -25.32 5.22
CA PRO A 320 5.10 -24.24 6.19
C PRO A 320 6.02 -23.01 6.03
N VAL A 321 7.23 -23.22 5.52
CA VAL A 321 8.16 -22.12 5.21
C VAL A 321 7.61 -21.21 4.09
N VAL A 322 7.06 -21.80 3.03
CA VAL A 322 6.47 -21.04 1.92
C VAL A 322 5.26 -20.25 2.40
N ILE A 323 4.40 -20.87 3.22
CA ILE A 323 3.26 -20.20 3.84
C ILE A 323 3.71 -18.99 4.67
N GLY A 324 4.71 -19.17 5.54
CA GLY A 324 5.28 -18.09 6.34
C GLY A 324 5.84 -16.93 5.51
N ILE A 325 6.54 -17.24 4.41
CA ILE A 325 7.08 -16.23 3.49
C ILE A 325 5.96 -15.46 2.79
N VAL A 326 4.92 -16.14 2.31
CA VAL A 326 3.78 -15.51 1.63
C VAL A 326 3.00 -14.61 2.60
N LEU A 327 2.72 -15.10 3.82
CA LEU A 327 2.05 -14.31 4.85
C LEU A 327 2.88 -13.11 5.30
N ALA A 328 4.21 -13.24 5.38
CA ALA A 328 5.10 -12.11 5.63
C ALA A 328 5.08 -11.09 4.48
N ALA A 329 4.95 -11.52 3.22
CA ALA A 329 4.83 -10.60 2.09
C ALA A 329 3.48 -9.86 2.08
N ALA A 330 2.38 -10.55 2.44
CA ALA A 330 1.08 -9.90 2.63
C ALA A 330 1.11 -8.90 3.80
N LEU A 331 1.83 -9.23 4.88
CA LEU A 331 2.04 -8.32 6.01
C LEU A 331 2.88 -7.12 5.60
N ALA A 332 3.88 -7.32 4.72
CA ALA A 332 4.68 -6.24 4.16
C ALA A 332 3.86 -5.22 3.38
N ALA A 333 2.88 -5.67 2.59
CA ALA A 333 1.95 -4.79 1.89
C ALA A 333 1.11 -3.95 2.85
N ALA A 334 0.60 -4.57 3.93
CA ALA A 334 -0.16 -3.85 4.94
C ALA A 334 0.71 -2.80 5.65
N MET A 335 1.91 -3.19 6.08
CA MET A 335 2.82 -2.35 6.86
C MET A 335 3.40 -1.17 6.05
N SER A 336 3.77 -1.35 4.77
CA SER A 336 4.29 -0.27 3.91
C SER A 336 3.24 0.81 3.56
N THR A 337 1.96 0.46 3.65
CA THR A 337 0.91 1.48 3.56
C THR A 337 0.68 2.12 4.93
N GLN A 338 0.63 1.30 5.97
CA GLN A 338 0.38 1.75 7.34
C GLN A 338 1.42 2.74 7.82
N ASP A 339 2.71 2.53 7.51
CA ASP A 339 3.80 3.41 7.92
C ASP A 339 3.76 4.76 7.19
N THR A 340 3.45 4.78 5.90
CA THR A 340 3.36 5.97 5.07
C THR A 340 2.17 6.82 5.51
N VAL A 341 1.03 6.18 5.81
CA VAL A 341 -0.15 6.88 6.32
C VAL A 341 0.07 7.38 7.75
N THR A 342 0.70 6.58 8.62
CA THR A 342 1.03 6.98 10.01
C THR A 342 1.99 8.17 10.03
N HIS A 343 3.04 8.11 9.20
CA HIS A 343 4.00 9.21 9.02
C HIS A 343 3.31 10.48 8.53
N ALA A 344 2.47 10.38 7.51
CA ALA A 344 1.72 11.52 6.98
C ALA A 344 0.73 12.08 8.00
N ALA A 345 0.03 11.23 8.76
CA ALA A 345 -0.90 11.65 9.79
C ALA A 345 -0.22 12.49 10.87
N GLY A 346 0.89 12.01 11.43
CA GLY A 346 1.66 12.76 12.42
C GLY A 346 2.21 14.07 11.86
N SER A 347 2.69 14.04 10.62
CA SER A 347 3.27 15.21 9.93
C SER A 347 2.23 16.29 9.66
N VAL A 348 1.08 15.93 9.08
CA VAL A 348 -0.03 16.83 8.78
C VAL A 348 -0.62 17.37 10.08
N PHE A 349 -0.83 16.53 11.09
CA PHE A 349 -1.32 17.00 12.39
C PHE A 349 -0.39 18.05 13.02
N ALA A 350 0.91 17.78 13.05
CA ALA A 350 1.88 18.71 13.63
C ALA A 350 1.97 20.02 12.82
N GLN A 351 2.19 19.92 11.51
CA GLN A 351 2.52 21.07 10.66
C GLN A 351 1.30 21.88 10.22
N ASP A 352 0.14 21.25 10.07
CA ASP A 352 -1.02 21.86 9.40
C ASP A 352 -2.18 22.12 10.36
N LEU A 353 -2.17 21.52 11.56
CA LEU A 353 -3.12 21.80 12.63
C LEU A 353 -2.47 22.50 13.83
N ILE A 354 -1.42 21.93 14.41
CA ILE A 354 -0.80 22.48 15.63
C ILE A 354 -0.03 23.78 15.34
N GLU A 355 0.89 23.77 14.38
CA GLU A 355 1.70 24.97 14.06
C GLU A 355 0.86 26.20 13.67
N PRO A 356 -0.20 26.09 12.85
CA PRO A 356 -1.04 27.24 12.52
C PRO A 356 -1.84 27.80 13.71
N LEU A 357 -2.17 26.95 14.69
CA LEU A 357 -2.90 27.32 15.92
C LEU A 357 -1.98 27.91 16.99
N LYS A 358 -0.68 27.61 16.97
CA LYS A 358 0.28 28.29 17.84
C LYS A 358 0.27 29.79 17.53
N LYS A 359 -0.09 30.61 18.51
CA LYS A 359 0.08 32.07 18.41
C LYS A 359 1.56 32.34 18.15
N LYS A 360 1.90 33.00 17.03
CA LYS A 360 3.24 33.56 16.84
C LYS A 360 3.48 34.51 18.01
N GLN A 361 4.36 34.15 18.94
CA GLN A 361 4.96 35.13 19.82
C GLN A 361 5.70 36.10 18.91
N VAL A 362 5.14 37.31 18.80
CA VAL A 362 5.84 38.44 18.19
C VAL A 362 7.00 38.73 19.12
N ILE A 363 8.18 38.19 18.81
CA ILE A 363 9.42 38.68 19.41
C ILE A 363 9.55 40.09 18.84
N ARG A 364 9.23 41.08 19.68
CA ARG A 364 9.38 42.51 19.40
C ARG A 364 10.85 42.89 19.34
#